data_AF-A0A6P9AWM3-F1
#
_entry.id   AF-A0A6P9AWM3-F1
#
_cell.length_a   1.000
_cell.length_b   1.000
_cell.length_c   1.000
_cell.angle_alpha   90.00
_cell.angle_beta   90.00
_cell.angle_gamma   90.00
#
_symmetry.space_group_name_H-M   'P 1'
#
loop_
_entity.id
_entity.type
_entity.pdbx_description
1 polymer ?
#
loop_
_entity_poly.entity_id
_entity_poly.type
_entity_poly.pdbx_seq_one_letter_code
_entity_poly.pdbx_strand_id
1 'polypeptide(L)'
;MYLQVCEGPPLRLWKSVVEIPATPEEVLNRIVKEQHLWDEDLLDAKVIETLDSQTDVYQFVQNNMAPHPARDCVLLRTWRTNLSKGACALLSFSVEHDRAPVLGIRVNVLLSRYLIEPCGIGKSKLTYMCRIDLR
;
A
#
# COMPACT_ATOMS: atom_id res chain seq x y z
N MET A 1 -23.11 15.83 -7.11
CA MET A 1 -21.93 15.74 -6.22
C MET A 1 -22.24 14.62 -5.23
N TYR A 2 -21.80 13.39 -5.50
CA TYR A 2 -22.06 12.26 -4.60
C TYR A 2 -20.93 12.20 -3.56
N LEU A 3 -21.25 12.60 -2.32
CA LEU A 3 -20.39 12.33 -1.17
C LEU A 3 -20.79 10.93 -0.66
N GLN A 4 -19.94 9.93 -0.89
CA GLN A 4 -20.12 8.65 -0.24
C GLN A 4 -19.81 8.84 1.24
N VAL A 5 -20.86 8.93 2.06
CA VAL A 5 -20.74 8.96 3.52
C VAL A 5 -20.19 7.60 3.93
N CYS A 6 -18.91 7.58 4.29
CA CYS A 6 -18.29 6.39 4.85
C CYS A 6 -18.32 6.53 6.36
N GLU A 7 -19.12 5.69 7.02
CA GLU A 7 -19.09 5.44 8.46
C GLU A 7 -17.63 5.38 8.96
N GLY A 8 -17.25 6.33 9.81
CA GLY A 8 -15.89 6.45 10.35
C GLY A 8 -15.43 7.89 10.58
N PRO A 9 -14.24 8.10 11.17
CA PRO A 9 -13.70 9.44 11.39
C PRO A 9 -13.62 10.21 10.05
N PRO A 10 -13.66 11.56 10.09
CA PRO A 10 -13.68 12.43 8.90
C PRO A 10 -12.30 12.46 8.21
N LEU A 11 -11.82 11.30 7.80
CA LEU A 11 -10.58 11.08 7.07
C LEU A 11 -10.86 11.30 5.59
N ARG A 12 -10.06 12.17 4.97
CA ARG A 12 -10.13 12.41 3.54
C ARG A 12 -9.57 11.22 2.78
N LEU A 13 -10.16 10.94 1.62
CA LEU A 13 -9.56 10.08 0.60
C LEU A 13 -8.53 10.90 -0.17
N TRP A 14 -7.28 10.46 -0.15
CA TRP A 14 -6.19 11.08 -0.89
C TRP A 14 -5.97 10.33 -2.21
N LYS A 15 -5.62 11.08 -3.26
CA LYS A 15 -5.22 10.55 -4.55
C LYS A 15 -3.94 11.25 -5.00
N SER A 16 -2.93 10.47 -5.34
CA SER A 16 -1.70 10.93 -6.00
C SER A 16 -1.53 10.21 -7.33
N VAL A 17 -0.91 10.87 -8.30
CA VAL A 17 -0.66 10.33 -9.64
C VAL A 17 0.75 10.71 -10.06
N VAL A 18 1.51 9.73 -10.54
CA VAL A 18 2.89 9.93 -11.03
C VAL A 18 3.14 9.06 -12.27
N GLU A 19 4.01 9.52 -13.16
CA GLU A 19 4.51 8.73 -14.29
C GLU A 19 5.87 8.12 -13.95
N ILE A 20 6.05 6.83 -14.27
CA ILE A 20 7.24 6.05 -13.94
C ILE A 20 7.77 5.42 -15.24
N PRO A 21 9.07 5.52 -15.54
CA PRO A 21 9.69 4.91 -16.71
C PRO A 21 9.96 3.41 -16.49
N ALA A 22 8.90 2.64 -16.21
CA ALA A 22 8.91 1.19 -16.09
C ALA A 22 7.56 0.62 -16.52
N THR A 23 7.52 -0.68 -16.82
CA THR A 23 6.27 -1.40 -17.14
C THR A 23 5.38 -1.59 -15.89
N PRO A 24 4.07 -1.81 -16.05
CA PRO A 24 3.18 -1.95 -14.89
C PRO A 24 3.57 -3.08 -13.94
N GLU A 25 4.08 -4.20 -14.48
CA GLU A 25 4.52 -5.35 -13.68
C GLU A 25 5.79 -5.04 -12.88
N GLU A 26 6.77 -4.34 -13.48
CA GLU A 26 7.97 -3.88 -12.77
C GLU A 26 7.64 -2.93 -11.62
N VAL A 27 6.73 -1.97 -11.87
CA VAL A 27 6.25 -1.03 -10.83
C VAL A 27 5.51 -1.79 -9.73
N LEU A 28 4.65 -2.74 -10.08
CA LEU A 28 3.94 -3.56 -9.08
C LEU A 28 4.93 -4.35 -8.23
N ASN A 29 5.91 -5.01 -8.85
CA ASN A 29 6.93 -5.79 -8.15
C ASN A 29 7.74 -4.90 -7.19
N ARG A 30 8.15 -3.70 -7.65
CA ARG A 30 8.84 -2.70 -6.82
C ARG A 30 8.04 -2.33 -5.57
N ILE A 31 6.73 -2.14 -5.70
CA ILE A 31 5.84 -1.79 -4.57
C ILE A 31 5.65 -2.98 -3.62
N VAL A 32 5.41 -4.18 -4.14
CA VAL A 32 5.02 -5.35 -3.32
C VAL A 32 6.22 -6.00 -2.62
N LYS A 33 7.37 -6.08 -3.30
CA LYS A 33 8.53 -6.89 -2.89
C LYS A 33 9.73 -6.06 -2.44
N GLU A 34 9.84 -4.82 -2.90
CA GLU A 34 11.07 -4.05 -2.81
C GLU A 34 10.87 -2.70 -2.08
N GLN A 35 10.03 -2.68 -1.04
CA GLN A 35 9.76 -1.46 -0.24
C GLN A 35 11.03 -0.78 0.27
N HIS A 36 12.02 -1.58 0.71
CA HIS A 36 13.33 -1.11 1.17
C HIS A 36 14.13 -0.31 0.14
N LEU A 37 13.78 -0.36 -1.16
CA LEU A 37 14.47 0.41 -2.20
C LEU A 37 13.94 1.84 -2.36
N TRP A 38 12.76 2.15 -1.83
CA TRP A 38 12.10 3.44 -2.07
C TRP A 38 11.52 4.09 -0.82
N ASP A 39 11.45 3.37 0.30
CA ASP A 39 10.97 3.88 1.58
C ASP A 39 12.15 4.08 2.53
N GLU A 40 12.66 5.30 2.60
CA GLU A 40 13.79 5.66 3.47
C GLU A 40 13.47 5.56 4.96
N ASP A 41 12.18 5.64 5.32
CA ASP A 41 11.71 5.54 6.69
C ASP A 41 11.42 4.07 7.10
N LEU A 42 11.58 3.10 6.21
CA LEU A 42 11.33 1.69 6.52
C LEU A 42 12.35 1.15 7.53
N LEU A 43 11.86 0.77 8.72
CA LEU A 43 12.68 0.19 9.78
C LEU A 43 12.72 -1.34 9.71
N ASP A 44 11.57 -1.97 9.49
CA ASP A 44 11.43 -3.44 9.37
C ASP A 44 10.24 -3.80 8.48
N ALA A 45 10.29 -4.96 7.86
CA ALA A 45 9.29 -5.44 6.91
C ALA A 45 9.33 -6.96 6.78
N LYS A 46 8.16 -7.60 6.88
CA LYS A 46 8.04 -9.05 6.72
C LYS A 46 6.67 -9.49 6.22
N VAL A 47 6.65 -10.56 5.44
CA VAL A 47 5.42 -11.31 5.15
C VAL A 47 5.13 -12.22 6.35
N ILE A 48 3.97 -12.00 6.99
CA ILE A 48 3.50 -12.75 8.16
C ILE A 48 2.82 -14.06 7.75
N GLU A 49 2.07 -14.01 6.65
CA GLU A 49 1.36 -15.13 6.09
C GLU A 49 1.21 -14.96 4.58
N THR A 50 1.46 -16.01 3.83
CA THR A 50 1.14 -16.08 2.40
C THR A 50 -0.16 -16.84 2.26
N LEU A 51 -1.22 -16.19 1.78
CA LEU A 51 -2.54 -16.80 1.63
C LEU A 51 -2.68 -17.47 0.26
N ASP A 52 -2.14 -16.84 -0.78
CA ASP A 52 -2.04 -17.40 -2.13
C ASP A 52 -0.87 -16.75 -2.89
N SER A 53 -0.74 -17.02 -4.19
CA SER A 53 0.36 -16.50 -5.02
C SER A 53 0.35 -14.98 -5.21
N GLN A 54 -0.77 -14.33 -4.92
CA GLN A 54 -1.06 -12.92 -5.15
C GLN A 54 -1.75 -12.23 -3.96
N THR A 55 -1.75 -12.87 -2.79
CA THR A 55 -2.38 -12.36 -1.56
C THR A 55 -1.52 -12.74 -0.36
N ASP A 56 -1.14 -11.74 0.45
CA ASP A 56 -0.37 -11.94 1.67
C ASP A 56 -0.84 -11.04 2.82
N VAL A 57 -0.48 -11.41 4.04
CA VAL A 57 -0.50 -10.53 5.22
C VAL A 57 0.91 -10.03 5.43
N TYR A 58 1.09 -8.72 5.38
CA TYR A 58 2.39 -8.06 5.42
C TYR A 58 2.45 -7.07 6.57
N GLN A 59 3.49 -7.16 7.38
CA GLN A 59 3.77 -6.21 8.46
C GLN A 59 4.99 -5.38 8.09
N PHE A 60 4.89 -4.06 8.28
CA PHE A 60 6.05 -3.18 8.18
C PHE A 60 5.99 -2.07 9.23
N VAL A 61 7.17 -1.61 9.64
CA VAL A 61 7.35 -0.55 10.61
C VAL A 61 8.07 0.61 9.93
N GLN A 62 7.50 1.80 10.01
CA GLN A 62 8.08 3.03 9.50
C GLN A 62 8.49 3.96 10.64
N ASN A 63 9.61 4.63 10.47
CA ASN A 63 10.01 5.73 11.31
C ASN A 63 9.03 6.90 11.15
N ASN A 64 9.09 7.85 12.09
CA ASN A 64 8.32 9.08 12.03
C ASN A 64 9.20 10.24 12.48
N MET A 65 8.82 11.45 12.09
CA MET A 65 9.56 12.63 12.50
C MET A 65 9.55 12.78 14.02
N ALA A 66 10.71 13.04 14.62
CA ALA A 66 10.83 13.24 16.05
C ALA A 66 9.90 14.40 16.52
N PRO A 67 9.25 14.27 17.69
CA PRO A 67 9.36 13.19 18.69
C PRO A 67 8.33 12.06 18.52
N HIS A 68 7.70 11.92 17.35
CA HIS A 68 6.64 10.93 17.18
C HIS A 68 7.17 9.49 17.14
N PRO A 69 6.44 8.52 17.72
CA PRO A 69 6.83 7.12 17.66
C PRO A 69 6.69 6.56 16.24
N ALA A 70 7.36 5.44 16.02
CA ALA A 70 7.26 4.65 14.80
C ALA A 70 5.82 4.16 14.56
N ARG A 71 5.48 3.98 13.29
CA ARG A 71 4.18 3.49 12.82
C ARG A 71 4.30 2.02 12.46
N ASP A 72 3.40 1.20 13.00
CA ASP A 72 3.31 -0.23 12.72
C ASP A 72 2.07 -0.49 11.87
N CYS A 73 2.26 -1.04 10.68
CA CYS A 73 1.21 -1.36 9.73
C CYS A 73 1.14 -2.88 9.53
N VAL A 74 -0.05 -3.46 9.70
CA VAL A 74 -0.34 -4.87 9.36
C VAL A 74 -1.44 -4.90 8.32
N LEU A 75 -1.09 -5.24 7.08
CA LEU A 75 -1.98 -5.15 5.93
C LEU A 75 -2.25 -6.51 5.34
N LEU A 76 -3.53 -6.80 5.05
CA LEU A 76 -3.87 -7.76 4.02
C LEU A 76 -3.64 -7.07 2.67
N ARG A 77 -2.81 -7.64 1.81
CA ARG A 77 -2.49 -7.12 0.49
C ARG A 77 -2.89 -8.14 -0.57
N THR A 78 -3.55 -7.69 -1.62
CA THR A 78 -3.86 -8.52 -2.78
C THR A 78 -3.57 -7.74 -4.05
N TRP A 79 -2.89 -8.37 -5.00
CA TRP A 79 -2.51 -7.74 -6.26
C TRP A 79 -2.92 -8.55 -7.47
N ARG A 80 -3.08 -7.89 -8.62
CA ARG A 80 -3.39 -8.52 -9.90
C ARG A 80 -2.56 -7.88 -11.00
N THR A 81 -2.06 -8.71 -11.90
CA THR A 81 -1.40 -8.31 -13.15
C THR A 81 -2.30 -8.59 -14.34
N ASN A 82 -1.94 -8.08 -15.51
CA ASN A 82 -2.65 -8.35 -16.78
C ASN A 82 -4.15 -8.05 -16.74
N LEU A 83 -4.53 -6.97 -16.06
CA LEU A 83 -5.88 -6.42 -16.10
C LEU A 83 -6.17 -5.78 -17.46
N SER A 84 -7.36 -5.20 -17.63
CA SER A 84 -7.76 -4.51 -18.86
C SER A 84 -6.66 -3.58 -19.36
N LYS A 85 -6.28 -3.71 -20.64
CA LYS A 85 -5.22 -2.93 -21.29
C LYS A 85 -3.83 -3.12 -20.67
N GLY A 86 -3.55 -4.25 -20.02
CA GLY A 86 -2.23 -4.56 -19.44
C GLY A 86 -1.96 -3.85 -18.11
N ALA A 87 -3.00 -3.36 -17.43
CA ALA A 87 -2.86 -2.69 -16.15
C ALA A 87 -2.53 -3.67 -15.00
N CYS A 88 -1.97 -3.14 -13.92
CA CYS A 88 -1.77 -3.84 -12.66
C CYS A 88 -2.49 -3.10 -11.52
N ALA A 89 -2.88 -3.82 -10.48
CA ALA A 89 -3.48 -3.22 -9.30
C ALA A 89 -3.00 -3.92 -8.01
N LEU A 90 -2.93 -3.15 -6.93
CA LEU A 90 -2.71 -3.61 -5.57
C LEU A 90 -3.78 -2.98 -4.68
N LEU A 91 -4.46 -3.79 -3.88
CA LEU A 91 -5.40 -3.35 -2.85
C LEU A 91 -4.91 -3.85 -1.50
N SER A 92 -4.94 -2.96 -0.52
CA SER A 92 -4.53 -3.27 0.84
C SER A 92 -5.40 -2.56 1.89
N PHE A 93 -5.59 -3.20 3.04
CA PHE A 93 -6.27 -2.64 4.21
C PHE A 93 -5.75 -3.30 5.49
N SER A 94 -5.91 -2.63 6.63
CA SER A 94 -5.43 -3.12 7.91
C SER A 94 -6.20 -4.36 8.38
N VAL A 95 -5.46 -5.32 8.94
CA VAL A 95 -6.02 -6.52 9.58
C VAL A 95 -5.31 -6.79 10.91
N GLU A 96 -5.99 -7.50 11.80
CA GLU A 96 -5.37 -8.09 12.99
C GLU A 96 -4.85 -9.49 12.66
N HIS A 97 -3.72 -9.85 13.26
CA HIS A 97 -3.09 -11.15 13.03
C HIS A 97 -2.22 -11.55 14.23
N ASP A 98 -2.44 -12.73 14.80
CA ASP A 98 -1.80 -13.17 16.05
C ASP A 98 -0.27 -13.20 16.00
N ARG A 99 0.30 -13.53 14.83
CA ARG A 99 1.76 -13.54 14.60
C ARG A 99 2.38 -12.15 14.32
N ALA A 100 1.60 -11.08 14.42
CA ALA A 100 2.04 -9.70 14.14
C ALA A 100 2.07 -8.86 15.43
N PRO A 101 3.17 -8.93 16.23
CA PRO A 101 3.29 -8.15 17.45
C PRO A 101 3.27 -6.65 17.14
N VAL A 102 2.79 -5.84 18.09
CA VAL A 102 2.76 -4.38 17.94
C VAL A 102 4.16 -3.81 18.17
N LEU A 103 4.71 -3.14 17.17
CA LEU A 103 6.09 -2.59 17.18
C LEU A 103 6.14 -1.05 17.19
N GLY A 104 5.00 -0.38 17.40
CA GLY A 104 4.85 1.07 17.36
C GLY A 104 3.39 1.49 17.56
N ILE A 105 2.99 2.65 17.04
CA ILE A 105 1.55 3.00 16.93
C ILE A 105 0.95 2.21 15.78
N ARG A 106 -0.05 1.37 16.08
CA ARG A 106 -0.75 0.57 15.08
C ARG A 106 -1.59 1.50 14.19
N VAL A 107 -1.27 1.52 12.90
CA VAL A 107 -1.97 2.34 11.90
C VAL A 107 -3.20 1.61 11.38
N ASN A 108 -4.30 2.35 11.21
CA ASN A 108 -5.52 1.84 10.59
C ASN A 108 -5.65 2.33 9.13
N VAL A 109 -5.22 1.48 8.20
CA VAL A 109 -5.38 1.67 6.75
C VAL A 109 -6.77 1.18 6.35
N LEU A 110 -7.72 2.10 6.23
CA LEU A 110 -9.07 1.80 5.75
C LEU A 110 -9.08 1.44 4.25
N LEU A 111 -8.21 2.10 3.50
CA LEU A 111 -8.02 1.86 2.07
C LEU A 111 -6.60 2.23 1.66
N SER A 112 -5.95 1.36 0.92
CA SER A 112 -4.74 1.64 0.15
C SER A 112 -4.85 0.93 -1.19
N ARG A 113 -4.82 1.69 -2.29
CA ARG A 113 -4.99 1.16 -3.65
C ARG A 113 -3.99 1.78 -4.59
N TYR A 114 -3.24 0.92 -5.27
CA TYR A 114 -2.42 1.31 -6.42
C TYR A 114 -3.09 0.80 -7.69
N LEU A 115 -3.25 1.70 -8.67
CA LEU A 115 -3.63 1.37 -10.03
C LEU A 115 -2.48 1.79 -10.95
N ILE A 116 -2.00 0.87 -11.76
CA ILE A 116 -0.81 1.04 -12.59
C ILE A 116 -1.21 0.79 -14.04
N GLU A 117 -1.26 1.85 -14.83
CA GLU A 117 -1.73 1.80 -16.21
C GLU A 117 -0.57 2.05 -17.17
N PRO A 118 -0.46 1.34 -18.30
CA PRO A 118 0.49 1.72 -19.34
C PRO A 118 0.22 3.14 -19.85
N CYS A 119 1.26 3.97 -20.00
CA CYS A 119 1.13 5.35 -20.47
C CYS A 119 2.20 5.73 -21.52
N GLY A 120 2.59 4.76 -22.35
CA GLY A 120 3.61 4.91 -23.39
C GLY A 120 4.51 3.68 -23.44
N ILE A 121 5.46 3.67 -24.38
CA ILE A 121 6.41 2.56 -24.52
C ILE A 121 7.30 2.52 -23.26
N GLY A 122 7.21 1.42 -22.50
CA GLY A 122 7.99 1.21 -21.28
C GLY A 122 7.68 2.19 -20.14
N LYS A 123 6.51 2.86 -20.14
CA LYS A 123 6.11 3.82 -19.11
C LYS A 123 4.78 3.44 -18.48
N SER A 124 4.64 3.76 -17.20
CA SER A 124 3.43 3.52 -16.43
C SER A 124 2.97 4.78 -15.73
N LYS A 125 1.65 4.98 -15.69
CA LYS A 125 0.99 5.94 -14.83
C LYS A 125 0.55 5.22 -13.56
N LEU A 126 1.18 5.56 -12.45
CA LEU A 126 0.84 5.08 -11.12
C LEU A 126 -0.16 6.03 -10.47
N THR A 127 -1.35 5.53 -10.16
CA THR A 127 -2.33 6.22 -9.32
C THR A 127 -2.39 5.55 -7.95
N TYR A 128 -2.06 6.28 -6.90
CA TYR A 128 -2.20 5.82 -5.52
C TYR A 128 -3.39 6.51 -4.86
N MET A 129 -4.29 5.73 -4.26
CA MET A 129 -5.42 6.22 -3.48
C MET A 129 -5.37 5.64 -2.08
N CYS A 130 -5.50 6.48 -1.06
CA CYS A 130 -5.46 6.00 0.32
C CYS A 130 -6.37 6.78 1.26
N ARG A 131 -6.77 6.10 2.33
CA ARG A 131 -7.47 6.66 3.49
C ARG A 131 -6.96 5.94 4.73
N ILE A 132 -6.22 6.66 5.56
CA ILE A 132 -5.43 6.08 6.64
C ILE A 132 -5.67 6.91 7.91
N ASP A 133 -5.97 6.24 9.01
CA ASP A 133 -5.94 6.83 10.36
C ASP A 133 -4.57 6.55 10.98
N LEU A 134 -3.89 7.62 11.39
CA LEU A 134 -2.53 7.58 11.94
C LEU A 134 -2.51 7.79 13.46
N ARG A 135 -3.69 7.86 14.10
CA ARG A 135 -3.86 8.11 15.54
C ARG A 135 -3.58 6.88 16.38
#